data_AF-A0A252CBV3-F1
#
_entry.id   AF-A0A252CBV3-F1
#
_cell.length_a   1.000
_cell.length_b   1.000
_cell.length_c   1.000
_cell.angle_alpha   90.00
_cell.angle_beta   90.00
_cell.angle_gamma   90.00
#
_symmetry.space_group_name_H-M   'P 1'
#
loop_
_entity.id
_entity.type
_entity.pdbx_description
1 polymer ?
#
loop_
_entity_poly.entity_id
_entity_poly.type
_entity_poly.pdbx_seq_one_letter_code
_entity_poly.pdbx_strand_id
1 'polypeptide(L)'
;MTKFQFEGFNIRLRAEEQRCMETAKRVKDIETKVLIFEVSNQETHFDLLYCQAINQDYWITIENVESPSKHLQRLDRRVRMSIDFYKDNAYCRLWQELKEGDNWSKRKKVLSLTEFGEYSSQSVTEIMKSFDALALGRLENIVNEKNRTRNENGVLFAKDNLKIPIIIYLLGRVFPLL
;
A
#
# COMPACT_ATOMS: atom_id res chain seq x y z
N MET A 1 19.10 7.62 -3.61
CA MET A 1 17.75 8.20 -3.84
C MET A 1 16.94 7.18 -4.61
N THR A 2 15.85 6.66 -4.04
CA THR A 2 15.06 5.58 -4.65
C THR A 2 14.22 6.14 -5.80
N LYS A 3 14.45 5.65 -7.02
CA LYS A 3 13.66 5.97 -8.22
C LYS A 3 13.42 4.70 -9.04
N PHE A 4 12.21 4.51 -9.53
CA PHE A 4 11.86 3.43 -10.45
C PHE A 4 10.62 3.79 -11.28
N GLN A 5 10.32 2.97 -12.27
CA GLN A 5 9.13 3.09 -13.10
C GLN A 5 8.25 1.85 -12.94
N PHE A 6 6.94 2.05 -13.06
CA PHE A 6 5.99 0.95 -13.08
C PHE A 6 4.75 1.35 -13.87
N GLU A 7 4.41 0.58 -14.92
CA GLU A 7 3.18 0.73 -15.70
C GLU A 7 2.88 2.20 -16.09
N GLY A 8 3.90 2.89 -16.63
CA GLY A 8 3.81 4.28 -17.07
C GLY A 8 3.96 5.36 -15.98
N PHE A 9 3.96 4.98 -14.70
CA PHE A 9 4.25 5.90 -13.59
C PHE A 9 5.75 6.00 -13.33
N ASN A 10 6.24 7.23 -13.18
CA ASN A 10 7.53 7.52 -12.57
C ASN A 10 7.33 7.65 -11.06
N ILE A 11 8.15 6.93 -10.29
CA ILE A 11 8.07 6.90 -8.83
C ILE A 11 9.43 7.31 -8.28
N ARG A 12 9.47 8.36 -7.46
CA ARG A 12 10.71 8.84 -6.83
C ARG A 12 10.49 9.21 -5.38
N LEU A 13 11.41 8.81 -4.51
CA LEU A 13 11.47 9.36 -3.15
C LEU A 13 11.79 10.85 -3.25
N ARG A 14 10.87 11.69 -2.78
CA ARG A 14 10.97 13.16 -2.81
C ARG A 14 11.38 13.75 -1.47
N ALA A 15 10.87 13.19 -0.37
CA ALA A 15 11.13 13.70 0.97
C ALA A 15 11.04 12.62 2.04
N GLU A 16 11.67 12.87 3.18
CA GLU A 16 11.44 12.17 4.44
C GLU A 16 10.99 13.20 5.47
N GLU A 17 9.89 12.93 6.16
CA GLU A 17 9.27 13.85 7.11
C GLU A 17 8.91 13.14 8.41
N GLN A 18 8.81 13.91 9.49
CA GLN A 18 8.23 13.47 10.75
C GLN A 18 6.84 14.08 10.90
N ARG A 19 5.81 13.25 11.13
CA ARG A 19 4.41 13.69 11.28
C ARG A 19 3.77 13.05 12.51
N CYS A 20 2.74 13.68 13.06
CA CYS A 20 1.83 13.06 14.03
C CYS A 20 0.62 12.50 13.28
N MET A 21 0.34 11.20 13.39
CA MET A 21 -0.70 10.52 12.61
C MET A 21 -1.52 9.55 13.45
N GLU A 22 -2.75 9.24 13.01
CA GLU A 22 -3.58 8.18 13.61
C GLU A 22 -3.24 6.80 13.00
N THR A 23 -3.03 5.79 13.83
CA THR A 23 -2.73 4.41 13.38
C THR A 23 -3.96 3.59 13.03
N ALA A 24 -3.77 2.37 12.49
CA ALA A 24 -4.83 1.35 12.28
C ALA A 24 -5.66 1.06 13.52
N LYS A 25 -5.02 1.15 14.69
CA LYS A 25 -5.62 0.86 15.99
C LYS A 25 -6.29 2.09 16.61
N ARG A 26 -6.46 3.19 15.84
CA ARG A 26 -7.04 4.47 16.28
C ARG A 26 -6.25 5.15 17.39
N VAL A 27 -4.95 4.87 17.47
CA VAL A 27 -4.08 5.62 18.38
C VAL A 27 -3.71 6.91 17.68
N LYS A 28 -4.10 8.03 18.26
CA LYS A 28 -3.93 9.38 17.71
C LYS A 28 -2.57 9.95 18.09
N ASP A 29 -2.16 10.98 17.35
CA ASP A 29 -0.96 11.78 17.62
C ASP A 29 0.33 10.96 17.77
N ILE A 30 0.42 9.84 17.04
CA ILE A 30 1.61 9.01 17.06
C ILE A 30 2.67 9.60 16.14
N GLU A 31 3.86 9.78 16.69
CA GLU A 31 5.06 10.13 15.96
C GLU A 31 5.35 9.07 14.88
N THR A 32 5.32 9.52 13.62
CA THR A 32 5.36 8.69 12.43
C THR A 32 6.40 9.24 11.45
N LYS A 33 7.41 8.44 11.14
CA LYS A 33 8.33 8.72 10.04
C LYS A 33 7.61 8.45 8.73
N VAL A 34 7.61 9.42 7.81
CA VAL A 34 6.92 9.34 6.53
C VAL A 34 7.93 9.48 5.40
N LEU A 35 8.03 8.45 4.57
CA LEU A 35 8.76 8.51 3.30
C LEU A 35 7.76 8.90 2.21
N ILE A 36 8.02 10.00 1.52
CA ILE A 36 7.12 10.57 0.51
C ILE A 36 7.66 10.25 -0.88
N PHE A 37 6.91 9.44 -1.61
CA PHE A 37 7.19 9.12 -2.99
C PHE A 37 6.28 9.95 -3.89
N GLU A 38 6.87 10.79 -4.71
CA GLU A 38 6.14 11.41 -5.80
C GLU A 38 5.86 10.34 -6.86
N VAL A 39 4.59 10.21 -7.25
CA VAL A 39 4.12 9.26 -8.27
C VAL A 39 3.43 10.05 -9.38
N SER A 40 3.95 9.97 -10.59
CA SER A 40 3.42 10.78 -11.69
C SER A 40 3.53 10.11 -13.06
N ASN A 41 2.50 10.29 -13.89
CA ASN A 41 2.55 10.10 -15.34
C ASN A 41 2.12 11.42 -16.03
N GLN A 42 1.74 11.38 -17.31
CA GLN A 42 1.38 12.59 -18.07
C GLN A 42 0.13 13.31 -17.54
N GLU A 43 -0.83 12.59 -16.95
CA GLU A 43 -2.15 13.13 -16.59
C GLU A 43 -2.44 13.04 -15.09
N THR A 44 -1.75 12.16 -14.37
CA THR A 44 -2.00 11.88 -12.96
C THR A 44 -0.73 12.08 -12.15
N HIS A 45 -0.87 12.76 -11.02
CA HIS A 45 0.16 13.04 -10.02
C HIS A 45 -0.42 12.84 -8.62
N PHE A 46 0.35 12.24 -7.72
CA PHE A 46 0.03 12.19 -6.29
C PHE A 46 1.27 11.88 -5.47
N ASP A 47 1.21 12.22 -4.19
CA ASP A 47 2.19 11.78 -3.20
C ASP A 47 1.73 10.47 -2.58
N LEU A 48 2.58 9.46 -2.63
CA LEU A 48 2.40 8.21 -1.92
C LEU A 48 3.23 8.23 -0.64
N LEU A 49 2.56 8.02 0.48
CA LEU A 49 3.15 8.06 1.81
C LEU A 49 3.38 6.64 2.32
N TYR A 50 4.64 6.29 2.56
CA TYR A 50 5.01 5.11 3.33
C TYR A 50 5.23 5.55 4.78
N CYS A 51 4.35 5.11 5.69
CA CYS A 51 4.29 5.57 7.06
C CYS A 51 4.82 4.51 8.04
N GLN A 52 5.72 4.92 8.92
CA GLN A 52 6.38 4.09 9.93
C GLN A 52 6.16 4.72 11.30
N ALA A 53 5.15 4.27 12.03
CA ALA A 53 4.88 4.77 13.37
C ALA A 53 5.84 4.16 14.40
N ILE A 54 6.18 4.94 15.44
CA ILE A 54 7.08 4.50 16.53
C ILE A 54 6.56 3.25 17.27
N ASN A 55 5.25 3.02 17.26
CA ASN A 55 4.61 1.86 17.85
C ASN A 55 4.62 0.60 16.95
N GLN A 56 5.39 0.64 15.85
CA GLN A 56 5.51 -0.43 14.85
C GLN A 56 4.25 -0.70 14.02
N ASP A 57 3.28 0.22 14.00
CA ASP A 57 2.18 0.17 13.01
C ASP A 57 2.64 0.81 11.69
N TYR A 58 2.64 0.06 10.59
CA TYR A 58 3.11 0.53 9.28
C TYR A 58 1.95 0.51 8.28
N TRP A 59 1.90 1.51 7.41
CA TRP A 59 0.88 1.59 6.36
C TRP A 59 1.33 2.43 5.18
N ILE A 60 0.58 2.33 4.10
CA ILE A 60 0.75 3.12 2.89
C ILE A 60 -0.57 3.81 2.52
N THR A 61 -0.48 5.06 2.10
CA THR A 61 -1.64 5.89 1.70
C THR A 61 -1.20 6.89 0.63
N ILE A 62 -2.12 7.68 0.10
CA ILE A 62 -1.84 8.74 -0.87
C ILE A 62 -2.43 10.07 -0.42
N GLU A 63 -1.80 11.16 -0.85
CA GLU A 63 -2.29 12.52 -0.71
C GLU A 63 -1.96 13.38 -1.93
N ASN A 64 -2.53 14.60 -1.98
CA ASN A 64 -2.26 15.58 -3.03
C ASN A 64 -2.59 15.02 -4.44
N VAL A 65 -3.77 14.41 -4.57
CA VAL A 65 -4.14 13.67 -5.78
C VAL A 65 -4.64 14.61 -6.87
N GLU A 66 -3.88 14.73 -7.94
CA GLU A 66 -4.22 15.43 -9.18
C GLU A 66 -4.41 14.39 -10.29
N SER A 67 -5.63 14.25 -10.82
CA SER A 67 -5.93 13.27 -11.86
C SER A 67 -7.20 13.67 -12.63
N PRO A 68 -7.34 13.35 -13.92
CA PRO A 68 -8.63 13.46 -14.60
C PRO A 68 -9.71 12.56 -13.99
N SER A 69 -9.32 11.47 -13.32
CA SER A 69 -10.27 10.58 -12.67
C SER A 69 -10.77 11.15 -11.33
N LYS A 70 -12.06 11.52 -11.31
CA LYS A 70 -12.77 11.89 -10.07
C LYS A 70 -12.83 10.75 -9.05
N HIS A 71 -12.71 9.49 -9.50
CA HIS A 71 -12.72 8.34 -8.61
C HIS A 71 -11.40 8.24 -7.84
N LEU A 72 -10.27 8.46 -8.51
CA LEU A 72 -8.97 8.48 -7.87
C LEU A 72 -8.84 9.67 -6.90
N GLN A 73 -9.30 10.86 -7.30
CA GLN A 73 -9.31 12.05 -6.41
C GLN A 73 -10.04 11.79 -5.09
N ARG A 74 -11.12 10.97 -5.10
CA ARG A 74 -11.85 10.61 -3.87
C ARG A 74 -11.03 9.77 -2.89
N LEU A 75 -9.92 9.15 -3.32
CA LEU A 75 -9.05 8.38 -2.43
C LEU A 75 -8.11 9.25 -1.60
N ASP A 76 -7.93 10.53 -1.94
CA ASP A 76 -6.99 11.44 -1.27
C ASP A 76 -7.22 11.43 0.24
N ARG A 77 -6.22 10.92 1.00
CA ARG A 77 -6.23 10.75 2.46
C ARG A 77 -7.44 9.96 3.00
N ARG A 78 -8.09 9.14 2.17
CA ARG A 78 -9.27 8.34 2.55
C ARG A 78 -9.04 6.85 2.62
N VAL A 79 -7.96 6.36 2.00
CA VAL A 79 -7.67 4.93 1.91
C VAL A 79 -6.24 4.65 2.31
N ARG A 80 -6.04 3.58 3.08
CA ARG A 80 -4.70 3.06 3.35
C ARG A 80 -4.68 1.54 3.33
N MET A 81 -3.48 1.01 3.20
CA MET A 81 -3.19 -0.42 3.30
C MET A 81 -2.14 -0.65 4.37
N SER A 82 -2.39 -1.61 5.27
CA SER A 82 -1.48 -1.95 6.36
C SER A 82 -0.30 -2.79 5.86
N ILE A 83 0.83 -2.61 6.53
CA ILE A 83 2.04 -3.42 6.38
C ILE A 83 2.30 -4.04 7.75
N ASP A 84 2.29 -5.37 7.80
CA ASP A 84 2.52 -6.14 9.02
C ASP A 84 3.87 -6.88 8.92
N PHE A 85 4.34 -7.45 10.04
CA PHE A 85 5.62 -8.14 10.11
C PHE A 85 5.45 -9.63 10.43
N TYR A 86 6.30 -10.45 9.81
CA TYR A 86 6.37 -11.88 10.08
C TYR A 86 7.84 -12.33 10.05
N LYS A 87 8.37 -12.71 11.23
CA LYS A 87 9.80 -12.99 11.43
C LYS A 87 10.63 -11.78 10.94
N ASP A 88 11.61 -12.00 10.07
CA ASP A 88 12.49 -10.96 9.52
C ASP A 88 11.91 -10.28 8.26
N ASN A 89 10.67 -10.62 7.87
CA ASN A 89 10.01 -10.13 6.66
C ASN A 89 8.83 -9.21 6.99
N ALA A 90 8.34 -8.52 5.97
CA ALA A 90 7.12 -7.73 6.01
C ALA A 90 6.09 -8.28 5.01
N TYR A 91 4.82 -8.02 5.26
CA TYR A 91 3.76 -8.38 4.32
C TYR A 91 2.67 -7.32 4.24
N CYS A 92 2.16 -7.11 3.03
CA CYS A 92 0.97 -6.32 2.78
C CYS A 92 -0.22 -7.26 2.74
N ARG A 93 -1.27 -6.94 3.49
CA ARG A 93 -2.57 -7.58 3.32
C ARG A 93 -3.27 -6.94 2.14
N LEU A 94 -3.83 -7.74 1.23
CA LEU A 94 -4.59 -7.25 0.07
C LEU A 94 -6.00 -6.82 0.47
N TRP A 95 -6.10 -5.98 1.49
CA TRP A 95 -7.32 -5.31 1.92
C TRP A 95 -7.05 -3.82 2.13
N GLN A 96 -8.08 -3.04 2.47
CA GLN A 96 -7.90 -1.61 2.74
C GLN A 96 -8.75 -1.15 3.90
N GLU A 97 -8.26 -0.12 4.58
CA GLU A 97 -8.99 0.63 5.59
C GLU A 97 -9.50 1.93 4.97
N LEU A 98 -10.75 2.27 5.26
CA LEU A 98 -11.37 3.52 4.81
C LEU A 98 -11.41 4.51 5.96
N LYS A 99 -11.19 5.79 5.69
CA LYS A 99 -11.41 6.86 6.65
C LYS A 99 -12.90 7.20 6.73
N GLU A 100 -13.44 7.26 7.95
CA GLU A 100 -14.82 7.63 8.26
C GLU A 100 -14.82 8.77 9.30
N GLY A 101 -15.09 9.99 8.83
CA GLY A 101 -14.87 11.20 9.62
C GLY A 101 -13.38 11.36 9.95
N ASP A 102 -13.07 11.52 11.24
CA ASP A 102 -11.68 11.63 11.71
C ASP A 102 -11.01 10.29 11.96
N ASN A 103 -11.78 9.19 12.03
CA ASN A 103 -11.27 7.90 12.44
C ASN A 103 -11.08 6.97 11.24
N TRP A 104 -10.06 6.13 11.29
CA TRP A 104 -9.97 5.01 10.37
C TRP A 104 -10.97 3.90 10.77
N SER A 105 -11.69 3.40 9.77
CA SER A 105 -12.75 2.40 9.93
C SER A 105 -12.18 1.00 10.08
N LYS A 106 -12.94 0.12 10.74
CA LYS A 106 -12.71 -1.33 10.74
C LYS A 106 -13.22 -2.02 9.48
N ARG A 107 -13.90 -1.32 8.57
CA ARG A 107 -14.47 -1.95 7.36
C ARG A 107 -13.37 -2.17 6.35
N LYS A 108 -13.20 -3.43 5.95
CA LYS A 108 -12.11 -3.86 5.08
C LYS A 108 -12.70 -4.40 3.80
N LYS A 109 -12.35 -3.79 2.66
CA LYS A 109 -12.59 -4.40 1.35
C LYS A 109 -11.43 -5.34 1.08
N VAL A 110 -11.69 -6.64 1.08
CA VAL A 110 -10.73 -7.66 0.68
C VAL A 110 -10.67 -7.69 -0.85
N LEU A 111 -9.47 -7.71 -1.41
CA LEU A 111 -9.25 -7.98 -2.83
C LEU A 111 -9.06 -9.47 -3.04
N SER A 112 -9.78 -10.04 -3.99
CA SER A 112 -9.42 -11.34 -4.56
C SER A 112 -8.11 -11.22 -5.36
N LEU A 113 -7.42 -12.34 -5.56
CA LEU A 113 -6.23 -12.38 -6.43
C LEU A 113 -6.58 -12.12 -7.90
N THR A 114 -7.83 -12.39 -8.30
CA THR A 114 -8.29 -12.15 -9.67
C THR A 114 -8.51 -10.67 -9.94
N GLU A 115 -9.11 -9.94 -8.99
CA GLU A 115 -9.26 -8.48 -9.07
C GLU A 115 -7.91 -7.77 -8.89
N PHE A 116 -7.00 -8.37 -8.11
CA PHE A 116 -5.67 -7.83 -7.90
C PHE A 116 -4.87 -7.92 -9.21
N GLY A 117 -4.55 -6.76 -9.79
CA GLY A 117 -3.79 -6.66 -11.03
C GLY A 117 -4.58 -6.93 -12.31
N GLU A 118 -5.91 -6.96 -12.25
CA GLU A 118 -6.79 -7.05 -13.43
C GLU A 118 -6.51 -5.96 -14.48
N TYR A 119 -6.12 -4.77 -14.01
CA TYR A 119 -5.83 -3.59 -14.83
C TYR A 119 -4.34 -3.44 -15.19
N SER A 120 -3.52 -4.44 -14.89
CA SER A 120 -2.08 -4.43 -15.20
C SER A 120 -1.82 -4.95 -16.61
N SER A 121 -0.80 -4.41 -17.30
CA SER A 121 -0.37 -4.96 -18.59
C SER A 121 0.39 -6.27 -18.47
N GLN A 122 0.97 -6.55 -17.30
CA GLN A 122 1.71 -7.77 -16.97
C GLN A 122 0.96 -8.62 -15.95
N SER A 123 1.22 -9.93 -15.93
CA SER A 123 0.64 -10.80 -14.91
C SER A 123 1.18 -10.43 -13.52
N VAL A 124 0.34 -10.53 -12.49
CA VAL A 124 0.76 -10.23 -11.12
C VAL A 124 1.95 -11.08 -10.69
N THR A 125 2.01 -12.34 -11.11
CA THR A 125 3.12 -13.24 -10.77
C THR A 125 4.45 -12.73 -11.32
N GLU A 126 4.47 -12.24 -12.57
CA GLU A 126 5.67 -11.65 -13.18
C GLU A 126 6.08 -10.35 -12.50
N ILE A 127 5.10 -9.50 -12.16
CA ILE A 127 5.37 -8.26 -11.42
C ILE A 127 5.98 -8.59 -10.06
N MET A 128 5.33 -9.46 -9.27
CA MET A 128 5.81 -9.83 -7.94
C MET A 128 7.23 -10.38 -8.00
N LYS A 129 7.55 -11.22 -9.00
CA LYS A 129 8.90 -11.73 -9.22
C LYS A 129 9.91 -10.61 -9.56
N SER A 130 9.53 -9.68 -10.43
CA SER A 130 10.40 -8.59 -10.89
C SER A 130 10.75 -7.57 -9.79
N PHE A 131 9.91 -7.48 -8.77
CA PHE A 131 10.13 -6.61 -7.62
C PHE A 131 10.58 -7.38 -6.36
N ASP A 132 11.05 -8.62 -6.51
CA ASP A 132 11.61 -9.45 -5.44
C ASP A 132 10.61 -9.71 -4.28
N ALA A 133 9.34 -9.95 -4.60
CA ALA A 133 8.40 -10.50 -3.64
C ALA A 133 8.80 -11.95 -3.27
N LEU A 134 8.70 -12.29 -2.00
CA LEU A 134 9.01 -13.63 -1.51
C LEU A 134 7.85 -14.60 -1.74
N ALA A 135 6.61 -14.12 -1.61
CA ALA A 135 5.42 -14.90 -1.87
C ALA A 135 4.19 -14.02 -2.11
N LEU A 136 3.24 -14.51 -2.92
CA LEU A 136 1.89 -13.99 -3.08
C LEU A 136 0.91 -15.13 -2.83
N GLY A 137 -0.11 -14.90 -2.01
CA GLY A 137 -1.15 -15.90 -1.77
C GLY A 137 -1.90 -15.69 -0.47
N ARG A 138 -2.58 -16.74 0.00
CA ARG A 138 -3.31 -16.71 1.27
C ARG A 138 -2.36 -16.56 2.46
N LEU A 139 -2.77 -15.77 3.46
CA LEU A 139 -1.98 -15.52 4.67
C LEU A 139 -1.65 -16.81 5.44
N GLU A 140 -2.55 -17.80 5.43
CA GLU A 140 -2.29 -19.13 6.02
C GLU A 140 -1.03 -19.79 5.43
N ASN A 141 -0.80 -19.61 4.13
CA ASN A 141 0.30 -20.25 3.41
C ASN A 141 1.58 -19.44 3.47
N ILE A 142 1.50 -18.10 3.38
CA ILE A 142 2.69 -17.25 3.25
C ILE A 142 3.24 -16.77 4.59
N VAL A 143 2.41 -16.66 5.63
CA VAL A 143 2.83 -16.19 6.97
C VAL A 143 2.31 -17.07 8.11
N ASN A 144 1.79 -18.27 7.81
CA ASN A 144 1.25 -19.20 8.83
C ASN A 144 0.22 -18.52 9.75
N GLU A 145 -0.60 -17.63 9.20
CA GLU A 145 -1.69 -16.97 9.94
C GLU A 145 -2.73 -18.02 10.35
N LYS A 146 -3.05 -18.08 11.64
CA LYS A 146 -4.00 -19.06 12.21
C LYS A 146 -5.32 -18.44 12.62
N ASN A 147 -5.41 -17.12 12.61
CA ASN A 147 -6.58 -16.40 13.08
C ASN A 147 -7.69 -16.34 12.02
N ARG A 148 -8.71 -15.51 12.28
CA ARG A 148 -9.87 -15.31 11.39
C ARG A 148 -9.49 -14.81 10.00
N THR A 149 -8.34 -14.15 9.87
CA THR A 149 -7.86 -13.54 8.62
C THR A 149 -7.03 -14.48 7.76
N ARG A 150 -6.86 -15.75 8.14
CA ARG A 150 -5.98 -16.71 7.46
C ARG A 150 -6.30 -16.93 5.97
N ASN A 151 -7.58 -16.78 5.60
CA ASN A 151 -8.06 -16.95 4.22
C ASN A 151 -7.89 -15.69 3.35
N GLU A 152 -7.45 -14.58 3.93
CA GLU A 152 -7.17 -13.34 3.18
C GLU A 152 -5.90 -13.50 2.36
N ASN A 153 -5.76 -12.68 1.32
CA ASN A 153 -4.57 -12.66 0.49
C ASN A 153 -3.56 -11.63 0.98
N GLY A 154 -2.28 -11.89 0.75
CA GLY A 154 -1.20 -10.96 1.02
C GLY A 154 0.00 -11.18 0.11
N VAL A 155 0.95 -10.28 0.21
CA VAL A 155 2.27 -10.38 -0.43
C VAL A 155 3.32 -10.27 0.66
N LEU A 156 4.19 -11.28 0.75
CA LEU A 156 5.34 -11.33 1.64
C LEU A 156 6.57 -10.81 0.88
N PHE A 157 7.39 -10.00 1.54
CA PHE A 157 8.59 -9.40 0.97
C PHE A 157 9.64 -9.12 2.06
N ALA A 158 10.89 -8.90 1.67
CA ALA A 158 11.95 -8.50 2.59
C ALA A 158 11.62 -7.14 3.23
N LYS A 159 11.85 -6.98 4.53
CA LYS A 159 11.41 -5.79 5.30
C LYS A 159 11.93 -4.46 4.74
N ASP A 160 13.09 -4.46 4.11
CA ASP A 160 13.75 -3.32 3.48
C ASP A 160 13.27 -3.03 2.04
N ASN A 161 12.48 -3.92 1.44
CA ASN A 161 11.93 -3.74 0.10
C ASN A 161 10.71 -2.82 0.12
N LEU A 162 10.97 -1.51 0.05
CA LEU A 162 9.94 -0.47 0.00
C LEU A 162 9.15 -0.43 -1.32
N LYS A 163 9.63 -1.08 -2.39
CA LYS A 163 8.97 -1.05 -3.69
C LYS A 163 7.68 -1.86 -3.68
N ILE A 164 7.68 -3.02 -3.02
CA ILE A 164 6.53 -3.93 -3.03
C ILE A 164 5.25 -3.26 -2.50
N PRO A 165 5.24 -2.59 -1.34
CA PRO A 165 4.04 -1.90 -0.86
C PRO A 165 3.53 -0.83 -1.82
N ILE A 166 4.43 -0.10 -2.49
CA ILE A 166 4.09 0.89 -3.52
C ILE A 166 3.37 0.22 -4.68
N ILE A 167 3.97 -0.83 -5.25
CA ILE A 167 3.42 -1.59 -6.38
C ILE A 167 2.05 -2.17 -6.04
N ILE A 168 1.90 -2.78 -4.86
CA ILE A 168 0.64 -3.37 -4.42
C ILE A 168 -0.44 -2.29 -4.27
N TYR A 169 -0.09 -1.13 -3.72
CA TYR A 169 -1.05 -0.02 -3.60
C TYR A 169 -1.51 0.46 -4.98
N LEU A 170 -0.58 0.61 -5.94
CA LEU A 170 -0.91 1.01 -7.31
C LEU A 170 -1.85 -0.01 -7.98
N LEU A 171 -1.48 -1.29 -7.95
CA LEU A 171 -2.28 -2.39 -8.50
C LEU A 171 -3.67 -2.51 -7.87
N GLY A 172 -3.75 -2.37 -6.55
CA GLY A 172 -4.99 -2.60 -5.82
C GLY A 172 -5.92 -1.40 -5.71
N ARG A 173 -5.40 -0.17 -5.86
CA ARG A 173 -6.14 1.06 -5.51
C ARG A 173 -6.10 2.13 -6.59
N VAL A 174 -5.02 2.25 -7.32
CA VAL A 174 -4.85 3.33 -8.29
C VAL A 174 -5.35 2.89 -9.66
N PHE A 175 -4.80 1.81 -10.24
CA PHE A 175 -5.22 1.37 -11.58
C PHE A 175 -6.72 1.06 -11.71
N PRO A 176 -7.41 0.45 -10.74
CA PRO A 176 -8.85 0.23 -10.86
C PRO A 176 -9.70 1.51 -10.93
N LEU A 177 -9.10 2.67 -10.67
CA LEU A 177 -9.77 3.96 -10.62
C LEU A 177 -9.27 4.95 -11.67
N LEU A 178 -8.25 4.60 -12.45
CA LEU A 178 -7.80 5.39 -13.60
C LEU A 178 -8.70 5.08 -14.80
#